data_AF-A0A9R1QZN0-F1
#
_entry.id   AF-A0A9R1QZN0-F1
#
_cell.length_a   1.000
_cell.length_b   1.000
_cell.length_c   1.000
_cell.angle_alpha   90.00
_cell.angle_beta   90.00
_cell.angle_gamma   90.00
#
_symmetry.space_group_name_H-M   'P 1'
#
loop_
_entity.id
_entity.type
_entity.pdbx_description
1 polymer ?
#
loop_
_entity_poly.entity_id
_entity_poly.type
_entity_poly.pdbx_seq_one_letter_code
_entity_poly.pdbx_strand_id
1 'polypeptide(L)'
;MANFEITQYEGALVENTKISFRNLYLRRFSSGPEKNQLVLIDGYGSTDLGLTAANNWAIYDGTGPDAKLVAHAQGLQTNVAGNWYNSFVMVFEIERFKGSTLEIMGATVEKEGEWAIVGGTGGFAMARGIIQRKVHEKRADGEILELTIDAFYRMKMELWWKHLIYEDGLKDEAGNPGFVLVNKGTGDALKHPPMDPSRWIETIKFDQAHLDESIQWAESGDLGAGFRQIYRINKIDYHLNAYGGSAQEGTRLQLYPANGQIFNNELWKITPVE
;
A
#
# COMPACT_ATOMS: atom_id res chain seq x y z
N MET A 1 -10.74 -14.19 31.53
CA MET A 1 -10.94 -12.73 31.58
C MET A 1 -11.01 -12.25 30.15
N ALA A 2 -12.07 -11.54 29.77
CA ALA A 2 -12.24 -11.10 28.40
C ALA A 2 -11.63 -9.71 28.25
N ASN A 3 -10.62 -9.59 27.38
CA ASN A 3 -9.90 -8.35 27.09
C ASN A 3 -10.70 -7.54 26.06
N PHE A 4 -11.82 -6.97 26.48
CA PHE A 4 -12.56 -6.00 25.67
C PHE A 4 -12.09 -4.59 26.02
N GLU A 5 -11.30 -3.98 25.14
CA GLU A 5 -10.90 -2.58 25.22
C GLU A 5 -11.61 -1.81 24.09
N ILE A 6 -12.29 -0.72 24.46
CA ILE A 6 -12.91 0.20 23.51
C ILE A 6 -12.20 1.54 23.70
N THR A 7 -11.33 1.89 22.75
CA THR A 7 -10.52 3.11 22.81
C THR A 7 -11.03 4.10 21.77
N GLN A 8 -11.31 5.33 22.18
CA GLN A 8 -11.65 6.41 21.25
C GLN A 8 -10.40 6.74 20.42
N TYR A 9 -10.51 6.64 19.10
CA TYR A 9 -9.42 6.98 18.19
C TYR A 9 -9.46 8.47 17.86
N GLU A 10 -8.59 9.26 18.49
CA GLU A 10 -8.34 10.67 18.17
C GLU A 10 -7.11 10.86 17.25
N GLY A 11 -6.66 9.77 16.61
CA GLY A 11 -5.50 9.81 15.72
C GLY A 11 -5.77 10.59 14.43
N ALA A 12 -4.69 10.88 13.70
CA ALA A 12 -4.74 11.60 12.42
C ALA A 12 -5.84 11.05 11.50
N LEU A 13 -6.51 11.97 10.78
CA LEU A 13 -7.50 11.66 9.74
C LEU A 13 -7.03 10.42 8.98
N VAL A 14 -7.79 9.33 9.07
CA VAL A 14 -7.50 8.12 8.30
C VAL A 14 -7.61 8.53 6.84
N GLU A 15 -6.47 8.75 6.17
CA GLU A 15 -6.46 9.12 4.76
C GLU A 15 -7.05 7.95 3.98
N ASN A 16 -8.29 8.14 3.53
CA ASN A 16 -8.93 7.23 2.58
C ASN A 16 -8.23 7.47 1.24
N THR A 17 -7.21 6.67 0.92
CA THR A 17 -6.60 6.71 -0.40
C THR A 17 -7.57 6.13 -1.41
N LYS A 18 -7.78 6.86 -2.51
CA LYS A 18 -8.57 6.38 -3.64
C LYS A 18 -7.70 5.51 -4.55
N ILE A 19 -8.18 4.32 -4.93
CA ILE A 19 -7.64 3.51 -6.02
C ILE A 19 -8.57 3.57 -7.23
N SER A 20 -7.98 3.68 -8.41
CA SER A 20 -8.68 3.48 -9.67
C SER A 20 -7.84 2.55 -10.56
N PHE A 21 -8.27 1.30 -10.69
CA PHE A 21 -7.72 0.37 -11.67
C PHE A 21 -8.72 0.24 -12.82
N ARG A 22 -8.23 0.37 -14.05
CA ARG A 22 -9.04 0.35 -15.27
C ARG A 22 -8.45 -0.66 -16.24
N ASN A 23 -9.28 -1.09 -17.19
CA ASN A 23 -8.88 -2.02 -18.25
C ASN A 23 -8.31 -3.33 -17.66
N LEU A 24 -8.94 -3.83 -16.60
CA LEU A 24 -8.65 -5.16 -16.08
C LEU A 24 -9.57 -6.18 -16.77
N TYR A 25 -9.07 -7.38 -17.03
CA TYR A 25 -9.80 -8.40 -17.79
C TYR A 25 -9.88 -9.71 -17.02
N LEU A 26 -11.06 -10.00 -16.47
CA LEU A 26 -11.36 -11.25 -15.77
C LEU A 26 -11.79 -12.31 -16.77
N ARG A 27 -11.07 -13.43 -16.80
CA ARG A 27 -11.36 -14.57 -17.68
C ARG A 27 -12.10 -15.65 -16.91
N ARG A 28 -13.38 -15.90 -17.25
CA ARG A 28 -14.21 -16.94 -16.63
C ARG A 28 -14.61 -17.99 -17.66
N PHE A 29 -14.00 -19.17 -17.57
CA PHE A 29 -14.21 -20.26 -18.53
C PHE A 29 -14.83 -21.46 -17.83
N SER A 30 -16.01 -21.86 -18.29
CA SER A 30 -16.81 -22.95 -17.74
C SER A 30 -16.44 -24.31 -18.30
N SER A 31 -15.78 -24.34 -19.46
CA SER A 31 -15.39 -25.55 -20.18
C SER A 31 -14.07 -25.32 -20.95
N GLY A 32 -13.62 -26.34 -21.69
CA GLY A 32 -12.37 -26.28 -22.44
C GLY A 32 -11.11 -26.45 -21.59
N PRO A 33 -9.92 -26.38 -22.22
CA PRO A 33 -8.63 -26.58 -21.53
C PRO A 33 -8.29 -25.46 -20.53
N GLU A 34 -8.85 -24.26 -20.72
CA GLU A 34 -8.65 -23.11 -19.81
C GLU A 34 -9.72 -23.01 -18.71
N LYS A 35 -10.54 -24.07 -18.54
CA LYS A 35 -11.60 -24.12 -17.52
C LYS A 35 -11.05 -23.78 -16.13
N ASN A 36 -11.66 -22.80 -15.48
CA ASN A 36 -11.20 -22.27 -14.20
C ASN A 36 -12.32 -22.10 -13.15
N GLN A 37 -13.38 -22.87 -13.31
CA GLN A 37 -14.47 -23.02 -12.35
C GLN A 37 -15.02 -24.44 -12.34
N LEU A 38 -15.63 -24.84 -11.23
CA LEU A 38 -16.18 -26.18 -11.01
C LEU A 38 -17.56 -26.09 -10.36
N VAL A 39 -18.56 -26.73 -10.97
CA VAL A 39 -19.88 -26.91 -10.36
C VAL A 39 -19.75 -27.87 -9.18
N LEU A 40 -20.25 -27.45 -8.02
CA LEU A 40 -20.26 -28.23 -6.78
C LEU A 40 -21.64 -28.79 -6.47
N ILE A 41 -22.68 -28.02 -6.82
CA ILE A 41 -24.09 -28.35 -6.57
C ILE A 41 -24.84 -28.07 -7.86
N ASP A 42 -25.58 -29.08 -8.34
CA ASP A 42 -26.43 -28.96 -9.52
C ASP A 42 -27.67 -28.10 -9.22
N GLY A 43 -28.17 -27.43 -10.25
CA GLY A 43 -29.35 -26.57 -10.15
C GLY A 43 -30.66 -27.35 -10.07
N TYR A 44 -31.67 -26.74 -9.47
CA TYR A 44 -33.03 -27.28 -9.42
C TYR A 44 -33.93 -26.69 -10.50
N GLY A 45 -34.63 -27.57 -11.22
CA GLY A 45 -35.66 -27.22 -12.20
C GLY A 45 -35.12 -26.49 -13.43
N SER A 46 -35.99 -25.80 -14.16
CA SER A 46 -35.63 -25.10 -15.41
C SER A 46 -34.88 -23.79 -15.21
N THR A 47 -34.74 -23.32 -13.96
CA THR A 47 -34.07 -22.05 -13.62
C THR A 47 -32.67 -22.27 -13.06
N ASP A 48 -32.24 -23.52 -12.89
CA ASP A 48 -31.01 -23.92 -12.22
C ASP A 48 -30.85 -23.28 -10.83
N LEU A 49 -31.96 -23.09 -10.11
CA LEU A 49 -31.94 -22.47 -8.79
C LEU A 49 -31.04 -23.27 -7.85
N GLY A 50 -30.12 -22.57 -7.17
CA GLY A 50 -29.20 -23.18 -6.21
C GLY A 50 -27.93 -23.77 -6.83
N LEU A 51 -27.82 -23.80 -8.17
CA LEU A 51 -26.58 -24.21 -8.84
C LEU A 51 -25.43 -23.37 -8.27
N THR A 52 -24.43 -24.03 -7.70
CA THR A 52 -23.30 -23.37 -7.05
C THR A 52 -22.00 -23.87 -7.66
N ALA A 53 -21.11 -22.94 -8.01
CA ALA A 53 -19.79 -23.25 -8.56
C ALA A 53 -18.70 -22.53 -7.76
N ALA A 54 -17.58 -23.21 -7.58
CA ALA A 54 -16.34 -22.60 -7.12
C ALA A 54 -15.51 -22.09 -8.30
N ASN A 55 -14.85 -20.95 -8.12
CA ASN A 55 -14.05 -20.31 -9.16
C ASN A 55 -12.64 -19.93 -8.68
N ASN A 56 -11.71 -19.95 -9.62
CA ASN A 56 -10.40 -19.31 -9.53
C ASN A 56 -10.14 -18.56 -10.85
N TRP A 57 -10.81 -17.42 -11.03
CA TRP A 57 -10.74 -16.67 -12.28
C TRP A 57 -9.50 -15.77 -12.30
N ALA A 58 -8.70 -15.88 -13.36
CA ALA A 58 -7.53 -15.02 -13.53
C ALA A 58 -7.93 -13.65 -14.10
N ILE A 59 -7.30 -12.60 -13.59
CA ILE A 59 -7.52 -11.20 -13.96
C ILE A 59 -6.21 -10.66 -14.54
N TYR A 60 -6.28 -10.04 -15.72
CA TYR A 60 -5.12 -9.53 -16.45
C TYR A 60 -5.21 -8.02 -16.70
N ASP A 61 -4.08 -7.38 -16.99
CA ASP A 61 -3.99 -5.96 -17.37
C ASP A 61 -4.28 -5.69 -18.87
N GLY A 62 -4.59 -6.75 -19.62
CA GLY A 62 -4.85 -6.69 -21.06
C GLY A 62 -5.52 -7.95 -21.61
N THR A 63 -5.93 -7.89 -22.87
CA THR A 63 -6.53 -9.02 -23.60
C THR A 63 -5.54 -9.81 -24.45
N GLY A 64 -4.37 -9.24 -24.71
CA GLY A 64 -3.33 -9.83 -25.54
C GLY A 64 -2.62 -11.03 -24.91
N PRO A 65 -1.79 -11.74 -25.69
CA PRO A 65 -1.00 -12.88 -25.21
C PRO A 65 0.05 -12.47 -24.17
N ASP A 66 0.56 -11.24 -24.25
CA ASP A 66 1.58 -10.69 -23.32
C ASP A 66 0.97 -10.04 -22.06
N ALA A 67 -0.35 -10.13 -21.89
CA ALA A 67 -1.03 -9.55 -20.75
C ALA A 67 -0.54 -10.18 -19.44
N LYS A 68 -0.28 -9.34 -18.44
CA LYS A 68 0.26 -9.76 -17.15
C LYS A 68 -0.86 -10.11 -16.18
N LEU A 69 -0.63 -11.18 -15.41
CA LEU A 69 -1.53 -11.57 -14.33
C LEU A 69 -1.52 -10.49 -13.24
N VAL A 70 -2.70 -9.95 -12.93
CA VAL A 70 -2.92 -8.93 -11.91
C VAL A 70 -3.37 -9.56 -10.61
N ALA A 71 -4.35 -10.47 -10.69
CA ALA A 71 -4.99 -11.07 -9.53
C ALA A 71 -5.74 -12.36 -9.88
N HIS A 72 -6.14 -13.08 -8.85
CA HIS A 72 -7.09 -14.19 -8.92
C HIS A 72 -8.38 -13.86 -8.16
N ALA A 73 -9.54 -14.04 -8.78
CA ALA A 73 -10.84 -14.00 -8.12
C ALA A 73 -11.23 -15.42 -7.68
N GLN A 74 -11.13 -15.65 -6.38
CA GLN A 74 -11.29 -16.96 -5.74
C GLN A 74 -12.51 -16.97 -4.83
N GLY A 75 -13.49 -17.82 -5.13
CA GLY A 75 -14.71 -17.87 -4.33
C GLY A 75 -15.82 -18.70 -4.95
N LEU A 76 -17.05 -18.28 -4.68
CA LEU A 76 -18.27 -18.97 -5.07
C LEU A 76 -19.19 -18.05 -5.86
N GLN A 77 -19.92 -18.67 -6.79
CA GLN A 77 -21.10 -18.10 -7.43
C GLN A 77 -22.28 -19.06 -7.29
N THR A 78 -23.47 -18.52 -7.05
CA THR A 78 -24.72 -19.29 -6.91
C THR A 78 -25.81 -18.69 -7.78
N ASN A 79 -26.49 -19.52 -8.56
CA ASN A 79 -27.65 -19.13 -9.35
C ASN A 79 -28.88 -18.96 -8.45
N VAL A 80 -29.49 -17.78 -8.53
CA VAL A 80 -30.68 -17.36 -7.77
C VAL A 80 -31.87 -17.17 -8.71
N ALA A 81 -32.13 -18.18 -9.54
CA ALA A 81 -33.21 -18.25 -10.53
C ALA A 81 -33.16 -17.13 -11.59
N GLY A 82 -32.16 -17.20 -12.47
CA GLY A 82 -32.01 -16.30 -13.62
C GLY A 82 -31.01 -15.16 -13.42
N ASN A 83 -30.46 -15.01 -12.21
CA ASN A 83 -29.32 -14.16 -11.90
C ASN A 83 -28.28 -14.96 -11.11
N TRP A 84 -27.04 -14.47 -11.09
CA TRP A 84 -25.99 -15.06 -10.27
C TRP A 84 -25.67 -14.16 -9.09
N TYR A 85 -25.46 -14.74 -7.93
CA TYR A 85 -24.87 -14.08 -6.78
C TYR A 85 -23.41 -14.50 -6.66
N ASN A 86 -22.51 -13.55 -6.42
CA ASN A 86 -21.08 -13.79 -6.31
C ASN A 86 -20.57 -13.39 -4.92
N SER A 87 -19.71 -14.21 -4.36
CA SER A 87 -18.91 -13.94 -3.16
C SER A 87 -17.51 -14.49 -3.38
N PHE A 88 -16.53 -13.62 -3.56
CA PHE A 88 -15.15 -14.02 -3.83
C PHE A 88 -14.15 -13.00 -3.30
N VAL A 89 -12.92 -13.47 -3.14
CA VAL A 89 -11.76 -12.66 -2.78
C VAL A 89 -10.92 -12.45 -4.02
N MET A 90 -10.56 -11.20 -4.30
CA MET A 90 -9.56 -10.86 -5.31
C MET A 90 -8.19 -10.83 -4.65
N VAL A 91 -7.34 -11.81 -4.95
CA VAL A 91 -5.97 -11.96 -4.42
C VAL A 91 -4.99 -11.41 -5.44
N PHE A 92 -4.28 -10.34 -5.07
CA PHE A 92 -3.37 -9.64 -6.00
C PHE A 92 -2.02 -10.35 -6.10
N GLU A 93 -1.44 -10.36 -7.31
CA GLU A 93 -0.12 -10.95 -7.64
C GLU A 93 0.91 -9.90 -8.06
N ILE A 94 0.54 -8.62 -7.99
CA ILE A 94 1.34 -7.50 -8.49
C ILE A 94 2.15 -6.81 -7.39
N GLU A 95 3.46 -6.70 -7.61
CA GLU A 95 4.38 -5.81 -6.91
C GLU A 95 4.10 -5.65 -5.40
N ARG A 96 3.95 -4.41 -4.91
CA ARG A 96 3.69 -4.05 -3.51
C ARG A 96 2.36 -4.56 -2.96
N PHE A 97 1.45 -5.01 -3.84
CA PHE A 97 0.14 -5.52 -3.46
C PHE A 97 0.08 -7.05 -3.48
N LYS A 98 1.17 -7.75 -3.81
CA LYS A 98 1.19 -9.20 -3.84
C LYS A 98 0.73 -9.79 -2.50
N GLY A 99 -0.28 -10.65 -2.54
CA GLY A 99 -0.93 -11.25 -1.37
C GLY A 99 -1.95 -10.35 -0.64
N SER A 100 -2.08 -9.09 -1.02
CA SER A 100 -3.17 -8.22 -0.55
C SER A 100 -4.48 -8.63 -1.20
N THR A 101 -5.61 -8.36 -0.52
CA THR A 101 -6.91 -8.80 -1.01
C THR A 101 -7.96 -7.70 -1.01
N LEU A 102 -8.91 -7.82 -1.93
CA LEU A 102 -10.23 -7.19 -1.83
C LEU A 102 -11.28 -8.29 -1.62
N GLU A 103 -12.28 -8.00 -0.79
CA GLU A 103 -13.43 -8.89 -0.57
C GLU A 103 -14.63 -8.34 -1.35
N ILE A 104 -15.25 -9.19 -2.17
CA ILE A 104 -16.24 -8.79 -3.17
C ILE A 104 -17.53 -9.57 -2.99
N MET A 105 -18.66 -8.86 -3.00
CA MET A 105 -19.99 -9.45 -2.99
C MET A 105 -20.90 -8.69 -3.97
N GLY A 106 -21.78 -9.42 -4.68
CA GLY A 106 -22.81 -8.77 -5.47
C GLY A 106 -23.54 -9.66 -6.47
N ALA A 107 -24.66 -9.15 -6.97
CA ALA A 107 -25.43 -9.79 -8.01
C ALA A 107 -24.83 -9.53 -9.39
N THR A 108 -24.91 -10.54 -10.26
CA THR A 108 -24.56 -10.47 -11.67
C THR A 108 -25.82 -10.56 -12.50
N VAL A 109 -26.22 -9.40 -13.02
CA VAL A 109 -27.23 -9.21 -14.06
C VAL A 109 -26.53 -9.16 -15.42
N GLU A 110 -27.18 -9.64 -16.48
CA GLU A 110 -26.55 -9.79 -17.80
C GLU A 110 -26.05 -8.46 -18.39
N LYS A 111 -24.96 -8.57 -19.16
CA LYS A 111 -24.18 -7.52 -19.85
C LYS A 111 -23.29 -6.62 -18.98
N GLU A 112 -23.83 -5.94 -17.98
CA GLU A 112 -23.07 -4.98 -17.17
C GLU A 112 -23.59 -4.90 -15.73
N GLY A 113 -22.85 -4.21 -14.87
CA GLY A 113 -23.28 -3.93 -13.50
C GLY A 113 -22.11 -3.70 -12.57
N GLU A 114 -22.39 -3.73 -11.27
CA GLU A 114 -21.41 -3.45 -10.23
C GLU A 114 -21.37 -4.57 -9.19
N TRP A 115 -20.18 -4.81 -8.64
CA TRP A 115 -20.00 -5.55 -7.40
C TRP A 115 -19.49 -4.62 -6.31
N ALA A 116 -19.93 -4.85 -5.07
CA ALA A 116 -19.44 -4.09 -3.93
C ALA A 116 -18.11 -4.67 -3.44
N ILE A 117 -17.17 -3.78 -3.13
CA ILE A 117 -16.00 -4.10 -2.31
C ILE A 117 -16.43 -3.86 -0.86
N VAL A 118 -16.52 -4.94 -0.11
CA VAL A 118 -17.02 -4.94 1.27
C VAL A 118 -15.90 -4.93 2.31
N GLY A 119 -14.67 -5.18 1.86
CA GLY A 119 -13.49 -5.24 2.71
C GLY A 119 -12.21 -5.43 1.90
N GLY A 120 -11.10 -5.53 2.62
CA GLY A 120 -9.80 -5.84 2.05
C GLY A 120 -8.75 -6.06 3.15
N THR A 121 -7.64 -6.69 2.76
CA THR A 121 -6.53 -7.04 3.68
C THR A 121 -5.18 -6.63 3.09
N GLY A 122 -4.13 -6.68 3.92
CA GLY A 122 -2.78 -6.30 3.52
C GLY A 122 -2.72 -4.83 3.11
N GLY A 123 -2.20 -4.57 1.91
CA GLY A 123 -2.12 -3.23 1.33
C GLY A 123 -3.48 -2.57 1.09
N PHE A 124 -4.59 -3.32 1.11
CA PHE A 124 -5.96 -2.81 0.96
C PHE A 124 -6.79 -2.91 2.24
N ALA A 125 -6.15 -2.93 3.41
CA ALA A 125 -6.86 -2.97 4.68
C ALA A 125 -7.96 -1.88 4.76
N MET A 126 -9.15 -2.29 5.21
CA MET A 126 -10.34 -1.43 5.33
C MET A 126 -10.88 -0.89 3.99
N ALA A 127 -10.62 -1.58 2.88
CA ALA A 127 -11.12 -1.16 1.58
C ALA A 127 -12.65 -1.19 1.49
N ARG A 128 -13.22 -0.21 0.78
CA ARG A 128 -14.65 -0.13 0.40
C ARG A 128 -14.79 0.57 -0.94
N GLY A 129 -15.77 0.16 -1.74
CA GLY A 129 -15.96 0.74 -3.07
C GLY A 129 -16.77 -0.15 -4.00
N ILE A 130 -16.55 0.02 -5.30
CA ILE A 130 -17.24 -0.71 -6.35
C ILE A 130 -16.27 -1.27 -7.38
N ILE A 131 -16.67 -2.39 -7.99
CA ILE A 131 -16.09 -2.91 -9.22
C ILE A 131 -17.17 -2.82 -10.29
N GLN A 132 -16.99 -1.93 -11.25
CA GLN A 132 -17.79 -1.88 -12.46
C GLN A 132 -17.34 -3.02 -13.37
N ARG A 133 -18.30 -3.78 -13.88
CA ARG A 133 -18.06 -4.89 -14.80
C ARG A 133 -18.91 -4.75 -16.06
N LYS A 134 -18.36 -5.15 -17.18
CA LYS A 134 -19.11 -5.34 -18.43
C LYS A 134 -18.54 -6.52 -19.22
N VAL A 135 -19.38 -7.18 -20.00
CA VAL A 135 -18.92 -8.24 -20.91
C VAL A 135 -18.08 -7.60 -22.01
N HIS A 136 -16.82 -7.99 -22.10
CA HIS A 136 -15.90 -7.58 -23.17
C HIS A 136 -16.00 -8.53 -24.37
N GLU A 137 -15.97 -9.83 -24.10
CA GLU A 137 -15.99 -10.87 -25.14
C GLU A 137 -16.80 -12.08 -24.64
N LYS A 138 -17.64 -12.64 -25.51
CA LYS A 138 -18.29 -13.94 -25.29
C LYS A 138 -17.64 -14.99 -26.18
N ARG A 139 -17.35 -16.15 -25.60
CA ARG A 139 -16.79 -17.32 -26.28
C ARG A 139 -17.70 -18.53 -26.05
N ALA A 140 -17.43 -19.61 -26.78
CA ALA A 140 -18.17 -20.87 -26.61
C ALA A 140 -17.89 -21.52 -25.24
N ASP A 141 -16.71 -21.28 -24.68
CA ASP A 141 -16.21 -21.88 -23.44
C ASP A 141 -16.34 -20.97 -22.21
N GLY A 142 -16.78 -19.72 -22.39
CA GLY A 142 -17.00 -18.77 -21.30
C GLY A 142 -17.00 -17.32 -21.77
N GLU A 143 -16.57 -16.42 -20.89
CA GLU A 143 -16.62 -14.98 -21.14
C GLU A 143 -15.41 -14.26 -20.55
N ILE A 144 -15.06 -13.12 -21.15
CA ILE A 144 -14.11 -12.16 -20.61
C ILE A 144 -14.89 -10.92 -20.16
N LEU A 145 -14.70 -10.53 -18.90
CA LEU A 145 -15.27 -9.33 -18.33
C LEU A 145 -14.21 -8.23 -18.25
N GLU A 146 -14.54 -7.03 -18.68
CA GLU A 146 -13.75 -5.84 -18.40
C GLU A 146 -14.17 -5.26 -17.05
N LEU A 147 -13.21 -5.00 -16.18
CA LEU A 147 -13.40 -4.50 -14.83
C LEU A 147 -12.77 -3.11 -14.67
N THR A 148 -13.47 -2.25 -13.95
CA THR A 148 -12.95 -0.99 -13.39
C THR A 148 -13.20 -0.96 -11.90
N ILE A 149 -12.14 -0.82 -11.13
CA ILE A 149 -12.19 -0.73 -9.67
C ILE A 149 -12.16 0.75 -9.29
N ASP A 150 -13.13 1.19 -8.50
CA ASP A 150 -13.13 2.50 -7.83
C ASP A 150 -13.38 2.27 -6.33
N ALA A 151 -12.33 2.44 -5.52
CA ALA A 151 -12.40 2.13 -4.10
C ALA A 151 -11.56 3.07 -3.25
N PHE A 152 -11.87 3.10 -1.97
CA PHE A 152 -11.12 3.76 -0.92
C PHE A 152 -10.56 2.71 0.03
N TYR A 153 -9.33 2.89 0.49
CA TYR A 153 -8.72 2.03 1.49
C TYR A 153 -7.87 2.85 2.46
N ARG A 154 -7.50 2.25 3.58
CA ARG A 154 -6.56 2.86 4.53
C ARG A 154 -5.14 2.55 4.06
N MET A 155 -4.45 3.52 3.48
CA MET A 155 -3.04 3.33 3.18
C MET A 155 -2.22 3.34 4.48
N LYS A 156 -1.47 2.26 4.71
CA LYS A 156 -0.38 2.27 5.68
C LYS A 156 0.86 2.81 4.95
N MET A 157 1.01 4.13 4.94
CA MET A 157 2.06 4.78 4.14
C MET A 157 3.42 4.62 4.82
N GLU A 158 4.45 4.28 4.04
CA GLU A 158 5.83 4.61 4.39
C GLU A 158 5.95 6.12 4.21
N LEU A 159 5.75 6.85 5.31
CA LEU A 159 5.49 8.28 5.29
C LEU A 159 6.71 9.10 4.87
N TRP A 160 7.92 8.59 5.04
CA TRP A 160 9.14 9.37 4.91
C TRP A 160 10.01 8.89 3.75
N TRP A 161 10.50 9.81 2.92
CA TRP A 161 11.42 9.52 1.82
C TRP A 161 12.59 10.48 1.80
N LYS A 162 13.69 10.04 1.17
CA LYS A 162 14.93 10.78 1.05
C LYS A 162 14.93 11.59 -0.24
N HIS A 163 14.78 12.91 -0.14
CA HIS A 163 14.95 13.81 -1.27
C HIS A 163 16.42 14.24 -1.38
N LEU A 164 17.12 13.76 -2.40
CA LEU A 164 18.51 14.16 -2.69
C LEU A 164 18.55 15.60 -3.23
N ILE A 165 19.50 16.40 -2.75
CA ILE A 165 19.60 17.83 -3.04
C ILE A 165 20.67 18.09 -4.13
N TYR A 166 20.21 18.54 -5.32
CA TYR A 166 20.95 19.05 -6.49
C TYR A 166 21.98 18.14 -7.20
N GLU A 167 22.15 18.36 -8.52
CA GLU A 167 23.11 17.65 -9.39
C GLU A 167 24.58 17.92 -9.04
N ASP A 168 24.89 19.08 -8.43
CA ASP A 168 26.24 19.45 -7.97
C ASP A 168 26.53 19.03 -6.50
N GLY A 169 25.54 18.44 -5.82
CA GLY A 169 25.63 17.75 -4.53
C GLY A 169 25.98 18.61 -3.32
N LEU A 170 24.97 18.96 -2.51
CA LEU A 170 25.21 19.37 -1.12
C LEU A 170 25.91 18.23 -0.38
N LYS A 171 26.98 18.51 0.36
CA LYS A 171 27.76 17.49 1.09
C LYS A 171 28.08 17.95 2.51
N ASP A 172 28.22 16.98 3.41
CA ASP A 172 28.80 17.23 4.74
C ASP A 172 30.32 17.48 4.66
N GLU A 173 30.93 17.80 5.81
CA GLU A 173 32.38 18.03 5.93
C GLU A 173 33.23 16.79 5.55
N ALA A 174 32.65 15.60 5.59
CA ALA A 174 33.29 14.33 5.20
C ALA A 174 33.05 13.98 3.72
N GLY A 175 32.28 14.78 2.99
CA GLY A 175 31.96 14.58 1.57
C GLY A 175 30.75 13.68 1.31
N ASN A 176 29.99 13.27 2.33
CA ASN A 176 28.77 12.48 2.16
C ASN A 176 27.63 13.36 1.61
N PRO A 177 26.79 12.82 0.71
CA PRO A 177 25.70 13.58 0.11
C PRO A 177 24.63 13.96 1.13
N GLY A 178 24.19 15.20 1.04
CA GLY A 178 23.08 15.75 1.78
C GLY A 178 21.72 15.35 1.22
N PHE A 179 20.74 15.31 2.10
CA PHE A 179 19.35 15.04 1.76
C PHE A 179 18.37 15.78 2.66
N VAL A 180 17.12 15.85 2.22
CA VAL A 180 15.97 16.20 3.06
C VAL A 180 15.13 14.96 3.30
N LEU A 181 14.73 14.71 4.55
CA LEU A 181 13.75 13.68 4.87
C LEU A 181 12.35 14.29 4.84
N VAL A 182 11.54 13.93 3.86
CA VAL A 182 10.22 14.56 3.62
C VAL A 182 9.10 13.57 3.90
N ASN A 183 8.06 14.04 4.59
CA ASN A 183 6.84 13.30 4.82
C ASN A 183 5.90 13.43 3.61
N LYS A 184 5.58 12.32 2.92
CA LYS A 184 4.70 12.32 1.72
C LYS A 184 3.26 12.75 2.02
N GLY A 185 2.76 12.47 3.22
CA GLY A 185 1.39 12.78 3.59
C GLY A 185 1.21 14.26 3.94
N THR A 186 2.12 14.82 4.74
CA THR A 186 2.01 16.22 5.18
C THR A 186 2.69 17.20 4.23
N GLY A 187 3.63 16.75 3.41
CA GLY A 187 4.51 17.61 2.63
C GLY A 187 5.52 18.39 3.50
N ASP A 188 5.74 17.95 4.75
CA ASP A 188 6.71 18.59 5.65
C ASP A 188 8.05 17.86 5.63
N ALA A 189 9.14 18.61 5.77
CA ALA A 189 10.49 18.11 5.98
C ALA A 189 10.83 17.99 7.48
N LEU A 190 11.63 16.99 7.82
CA LEU A 190 12.20 16.84 9.16
C LEU A 190 13.19 17.98 9.42
N LYS A 191 12.97 18.72 10.50
CA LYS A 191 13.75 19.91 10.85
C LYS A 191 14.52 19.69 12.13
N HIS A 192 15.83 19.93 12.09
CA HIS A 192 16.63 19.97 13.30
C HIS A 192 16.37 21.26 14.11
N PRO A 193 16.44 21.18 15.45
CA PRO A 193 16.35 22.36 16.29
C PRO A 193 17.63 23.22 16.18
N PRO A 194 17.55 24.50 16.57
CA PRO A 194 18.73 25.29 16.93
C PRO A 194 19.59 24.55 17.97
N MET A 195 20.85 24.96 18.15
CA MET A 195 21.74 24.43 19.20
C MET A 195 21.24 24.84 20.60
N ASP A 196 20.16 24.20 21.03
CA ASP A 196 19.51 24.34 22.34
C ASP A 196 19.06 22.93 22.77
N PRO A 197 19.68 22.35 23.82
CA PRO A 197 19.34 21.01 24.31
C PRO A 197 17.88 20.86 24.77
N SER A 198 17.14 21.95 24.97
CA SER A 198 15.73 21.92 25.36
C SER A 198 14.76 21.75 24.18
N ARG A 199 15.26 21.81 22.93
CA ARG A 199 14.46 21.79 21.71
C ARG A 199 14.46 20.40 21.05
N TRP A 200 13.28 19.97 20.63
CA TRP A 200 13.06 18.69 19.97
C TRP A 200 13.19 18.82 18.45
N ILE A 201 13.26 17.68 17.77
CA ILE A 201 13.07 17.61 16.32
C ILE A 201 11.63 18.04 15.99
N GLU A 202 11.48 18.86 14.95
CA GLU A 202 10.21 19.40 14.48
C GLU A 202 10.02 19.08 12.98
N THR A 203 8.91 19.52 12.41
CA THR A 203 8.68 19.48 10.96
C THR A 203 8.33 20.88 10.45
N ILE A 204 8.67 21.17 9.20
CA ILE A 204 8.33 22.42 8.51
C ILE A 204 7.91 22.13 7.08
N LYS A 205 7.07 22.97 6.47
CA LYS A 205 6.68 22.81 5.07
C LYS A 205 7.91 22.74 4.17
N PHE A 206 7.95 21.71 3.33
CA PHE A 206 9.04 21.53 2.38
C PHE A 206 8.81 22.43 1.16
N ASP A 207 9.72 23.38 0.92
CA ASP A 207 9.77 24.19 -0.30
C ASP A 207 11.08 23.89 -1.04
N GLN A 208 10.96 23.25 -2.21
CA GLN A 208 12.10 22.89 -3.04
C GLN A 208 12.78 24.12 -3.66
N ALA A 209 12.07 25.25 -3.81
CA ALA A 209 12.64 26.49 -4.32
C ALA A 209 13.46 27.24 -3.25
N HIS A 210 13.17 27.01 -1.96
CA HIS A 210 13.83 27.67 -0.83
C HIS A 210 14.16 26.65 0.26
N LEU A 211 15.32 26.01 0.11
CA LEU A 211 15.77 25.03 1.09
C LEU A 211 16.32 25.72 2.36
N ASP A 212 15.59 25.57 3.45
CA ASP A 212 16.06 25.93 4.79
C ASP A 212 17.25 25.03 5.18
N GLU A 213 18.32 25.61 5.73
CA GLU A 213 19.48 24.84 6.19
C GLU A 213 19.11 23.90 7.36
N SER A 214 18.03 24.22 8.08
CA SER A 214 17.55 23.47 9.22
C SER A 214 16.86 22.14 8.88
N ILE A 215 16.64 21.85 7.60
CA ILE A 215 16.06 20.58 7.13
C ILE A 215 17.05 19.69 6.38
N GLN A 216 18.32 20.09 6.34
CA GLN A 216 19.36 19.39 5.62
C GLN A 216 20.09 18.40 6.53
N TRP A 217 20.12 17.15 6.10
CA TRP A 217 20.68 16.02 6.82
C TRP A 217 21.75 15.33 5.97
N ALA A 218 22.64 14.60 6.64
CA ALA A 218 23.55 13.66 5.99
C ALA A 218 23.54 12.33 6.76
N GLU A 219 24.11 11.30 6.15
CA GLU A 219 24.18 9.96 6.73
C GLU A 219 25.59 9.41 6.68
N SER A 220 25.92 8.59 7.67
CA SER A 220 27.18 7.85 7.69
C SER A 220 27.23 6.80 6.57
N GLY A 221 28.40 6.17 6.42
CA GLY A 221 28.49 4.87 5.75
C GLY A 221 27.57 3.82 6.39
N ASP A 222 27.32 2.73 5.66
CA ASP A 222 26.54 1.59 6.18
C ASP A 222 27.27 0.94 7.35
N LEU A 223 26.60 0.88 8.51
CA LEU A 223 27.09 0.29 9.76
C LEU A 223 26.67 -1.18 9.90
N GLY A 224 25.97 -1.73 8.91
CA GLY A 224 25.52 -3.11 8.83
C GLY A 224 24.02 -3.22 8.54
N ALA A 225 23.65 -4.16 7.66
CA ALA A 225 22.26 -4.45 7.27
C ALA A 225 21.45 -3.23 6.76
N GLY A 226 22.14 -2.20 6.26
CA GLY A 226 21.56 -0.96 5.75
C GLY A 226 21.26 0.08 6.85
N PHE A 227 21.74 -0.11 8.08
CA PHE A 227 21.61 0.89 9.14
C PHE A 227 22.72 1.94 9.04
N ARG A 228 22.37 3.20 9.30
CA ARG A 228 23.25 4.37 9.23
C ARG A 228 22.95 5.32 10.38
N GLN A 229 23.92 6.14 10.76
CA GLN A 229 23.65 7.32 11.59
C GLN A 229 23.17 8.45 10.69
N ILE A 230 22.19 9.23 11.14
CA ILE A 230 21.70 10.44 10.48
C ILE A 230 22.10 11.62 11.36
N TYR A 231 22.62 12.70 10.78
CA TYR A 231 23.10 13.86 11.52
C TYR A 231 22.90 15.15 10.73
N ARG A 232 23.05 16.28 11.42
CA ARG A 232 23.01 17.59 10.77
C ARG A 232 24.12 17.69 9.75
N ILE A 233 23.79 18.12 8.54
CA ILE A 233 24.81 18.22 7.49
C ILE A 233 25.94 19.20 7.82
N ASN A 234 25.60 20.29 8.52
CA ASN A 234 26.54 21.35 8.90
C ASN A 234 27.21 21.15 10.27
N LYS A 235 26.89 20.06 10.97
CA LYS A 235 27.32 19.76 12.35
C LYS A 235 27.29 18.24 12.56
N ILE A 236 28.26 17.53 11.97
CA ILE A 236 28.27 16.06 11.93
C ILE A 236 28.38 15.42 13.32
N ASP A 237 28.85 16.17 14.31
CA ASP A 237 28.95 15.77 15.72
C ASP A 237 27.60 15.76 16.46
N TYR A 238 26.47 16.04 15.79
CA TYR A 238 25.13 15.98 16.37
C TYR A 238 24.21 15.04 15.59
N HIS A 239 23.92 13.90 16.20
CA HIS A 239 23.17 12.81 15.60
C HIS A 239 21.69 12.89 15.93
N LEU A 240 20.86 12.50 14.96
CA LEU A 240 19.46 12.20 15.15
C LEU A 240 19.34 10.97 16.05
N ASN A 241 18.59 11.11 17.14
CA ASN A 241 18.55 10.12 18.19
C ASN A 241 17.12 9.94 18.73
N ALA A 242 16.75 8.70 19.03
CA ALA A 242 15.51 8.37 19.73
C ALA A 242 15.68 8.59 21.25
N TYR A 243 14.91 9.52 21.81
CA TYR A 243 14.96 9.84 23.23
C TYR A 243 14.63 8.62 24.10
N GLY A 244 15.39 8.42 25.18
CA GLY A 244 15.17 7.32 26.12
C GLY A 244 15.84 5.99 25.73
N GLY A 245 16.69 5.95 24.70
CA GLY A 245 17.60 4.83 24.44
C GLY A 245 17.05 3.72 23.53
N SER A 246 15.75 3.67 23.29
CA SER A 246 15.14 2.76 22.31
C SER A 246 13.95 3.42 21.61
N ALA A 247 13.88 3.26 20.29
CA ALA A 247 12.77 3.77 19.50
C ALA A 247 11.53 2.86 19.66
N GLN A 248 10.41 3.47 20.01
CA GLN A 248 9.07 2.85 20.01
C GLN A 248 8.05 3.88 19.51
N GLU A 249 6.81 3.44 19.28
CA GLU A 249 5.75 4.36 18.87
C GLU A 249 5.57 5.47 19.92
N GLY A 250 5.50 6.72 19.45
CA GLY A 250 5.43 7.91 20.31
C GLY A 250 6.77 8.40 20.87
N THR A 251 7.90 7.71 20.64
CA THR A 251 9.22 8.20 21.05
C THR A 251 9.56 9.51 20.36
N ARG A 252 9.96 10.52 21.15
CA ARG A 252 10.45 11.80 20.62
C ARG A 252 11.84 11.65 20.02
N LEU A 253 12.08 12.35 18.92
CA LEU A 253 13.39 12.48 18.31
C LEU A 253 14.10 13.73 18.84
N GLN A 254 15.40 13.63 19.03
CA GLN A 254 16.27 14.71 19.48
C GLN A 254 17.57 14.74 18.68
N LEU A 255 18.33 15.81 18.86
CA LEU A 255 19.75 15.81 18.52
C LEU A 255 20.57 15.51 19.77
N TYR A 256 21.59 14.67 19.62
CA TYR A 256 22.50 14.35 20.72
C TYR A 256 23.96 14.43 20.24
N PRO A 257 24.89 15.01 21.03
CA PRO A 257 26.29 15.05 20.68
C PRO A 257 26.88 13.64 20.55
N ALA A 258 27.61 13.39 19.46
CA ALA A 258 28.39 12.18 19.27
C ALA A 258 29.53 12.15 20.29
N ASN A 259 29.74 10.99 20.93
CA ASN A 259 30.80 10.78 21.92
C ASN A 259 31.81 9.69 21.51
N GLY A 260 31.80 9.30 20.22
CA GLY A 260 32.66 8.27 19.66
C GLY A 260 32.17 6.83 19.88
N GLN A 261 31.07 6.62 20.60
CA GLN A 261 30.39 5.32 20.70
C GLN A 261 29.15 5.29 19.81
N ILE A 262 28.86 4.12 19.23
CA ILE A 262 27.66 3.91 18.42
C ILE A 262 26.57 3.24 19.28
N PHE A 263 25.40 3.85 19.37
CA PHE A 263 24.26 3.35 20.14
C PHE A 263 23.09 2.90 19.25
N ASN A 264 22.26 1.97 19.72
CA ASN A 264 21.13 1.47 18.93
C ASN A 264 20.07 2.54 18.62
N ASN A 265 19.94 3.58 19.45
CA ASN A 265 18.96 4.66 19.29
C ASN A 265 19.37 5.76 18.30
N GLU A 266 20.50 5.61 17.64
CA GLU A 266 20.96 6.48 16.54
C GLU A 266 21.17 5.69 15.23
N LEU A 267 20.81 4.40 15.22
CA LEU A 267 20.83 3.58 14.01
C LEU A 267 19.48 3.68 13.29
N TRP A 268 19.51 4.29 12.12
CA TRP A 268 18.35 4.51 11.27
C TRP A 268 18.47 3.70 9.99
N LYS A 269 17.33 3.21 9.51
CA LYS A 269 17.20 2.57 8.20
C LYS A 269 16.01 3.17 7.49
N ILE A 270 16.25 3.73 6.31
CA ILE A 270 15.20 4.29 5.45
C ILE A 270 14.90 3.24 4.38
N THR A 271 13.62 2.85 4.25
CA THR A 271 13.15 1.89 3.24
C THR A 271 11.91 2.42 2.50
N PRO A 272 11.79 2.13 1.19
CA PRO A 272 12.84 1.64 0.30
C PRO A 272 13.93 2.70 0.11
N VAL A 273 15.13 2.25 -0.23
CA VAL A 273 16.16 3.13 -0.78
C VAL A 273 15.78 3.33 -2.25
N GLU A 274 15.40 4.56 -2.63
CA GLU A 274 15.22 4.91 -4.05
C GLU A 274 16.55 4.85 -4.82
#